data_AF-A0A1P8BCU0-F1
#
_entry.id   AF-A0A1P8BCU0-F1
#
_cell.length_a   1.000
_cell.length_b   1.000
_cell.length_c   1.000
_cell.angle_alpha   90.00
_cell.angle_beta   90.00
_cell.angle_gamma   90.00
#
_symmetry.space_group_name_H-M   'P 1'
#
loop_
_entity.id
_entity.type
_entity.pdbx_description
1 polymer ?
#
loop_
_entity_poly.entity_id
_entity_poly.type
_entity_poly.pdbx_seq_one_letter_code
_entity_poly.pdbx_strand_id
1 'polypeptide(L)'
;MTISSAAMAIADVTIDACTTYNSNKHPSLASDMQSLCSLSYSIGELLGFFMSGILVHLVGSKGVFGLLTFTFALVSVVGVLFSEPRVHGFSFKQNFTNAMKAMWRTIKCSDVWQPSLYMFITRALGLDIKEGLFYWFTDSKDGPLFAQETVGFILSIGSIGSILGVLLYNLRLKDHPFRKLFLWTQLLFALSGMFDLILVLRLNLKFGLPDYLFIVVDGIVSKMIIRLTWMVIFVLNTKLCPHGIEGTFFALLMSIDNAGLMTSSWLGGKMLHVLKVTRTEFGNLWLAVLVRNVMRLLPICFLFLVPQGDQNTFKLPAEIMGEDSEEEGTRNLELASLVDYVDRS
;
A
#
# COMPACT_ATOMS: atom_id res chain seq x y z
N MET A 1 9.48 -20.96 -3.50
CA MET A 1 8.65 -19.77 -3.18
C MET A 1 9.35 -18.83 -2.21
N THR A 2 9.92 -19.31 -1.09
CA THR A 2 10.60 -18.47 -0.08
C THR A 2 11.67 -17.52 -0.63
N ILE A 3 12.59 -18.03 -1.46
CA ILE A 3 13.66 -17.21 -2.06
C ILE A 3 13.10 -16.09 -2.94
N SER A 4 12.06 -16.38 -3.74
CA SER A 4 11.42 -15.38 -4.61
C SER A 4 10.69 -14.31 -3.82
N SER A 5 9.97 -14.68 -2.75
CA SER A 5 9.32 -13.71 -1.86
C SER A 5 10.33 -12.84 -1.12
N ALA A 6 11.45 -13.41 -0.67
CA ALA A 6 12.53 -12.65 -0.04
C ALA A 6 13.18 -11.66 -1.04
N ALA A 7 13.45 -12.10 -2.27
CA ALA A 7 14.00 -11.23 -3.31
C ALA A 7 13.07 -10.06 -3.65
N MET A 8 11.76 -10.30 -3.76
CA MET A 8 10.78 -9.22 -3.96
C MET A 8 10.75 -8.26 -2.78
N ALA A 9 10.75 -8.75 -1.55
CA ALA A 9 10.76 -7.90 -0.36
C ALA A 9 12.02 -7.00 -0.28
N ILE A 10 13.19 -7.53 -0.64
CA ILE A 10 14.43 -6.74 -0.69
C ILE A 10 14.33 -5.66 -1.76
N ALA A 11 13.88 -5.99 -2.96
CA ALA A 11 13.74 -5.03 -4.05
C ALA A 11 12.73 -3.92 -3.73
N ASP A 12 11.56 -4.29 -3.19
CA ASP A 12 10.48 -3.37 -2.80
C ASP A 12 10.95 -2.38 -1.73
N VAL A 13 11.54 -2.89 -0.64
CA VAL A 13 12.08 -2.05 0.45
C VAL A 13 13.20 -1.14 -0.04
N THR A 14 14.02 -1.58 -0.99
CA THR A 14 15.10 -0.75 -1.56
C THR A 14 14.54 0.41 -2.40
N ILE A 15 13.52 0.13 -3.23
CA ILE A 15 12.84 1.16 -4.03
C ILE A 15 12.14 2.17 -3.11
N ASP A 16 11.46 1.69 -2.07
CA ASP A 16 10.79 2.54 -1.08
C ASP A 16 11.77 3.40 -0.28
N ALA A 17 12.92 2.82 0.12
CA ALA A 17 13.98 3.55 0.81
C ALA A 17 14.55 4.67 -0.07
N CYS A 18 14.86 4.37 -1.34
CA CYS A 18 15.37 5.36 -2.29
C CYS A 18 14.33 6.45 -2.59
N THR A 19 13.05 6.07 -2.76
CA THR A 19 11.95 7.00 -2.97
C THR A 19 11.78 7.92 -1.76
N THR A 20 11.82 7.36 -0.55
CA THR A 20 11.71 8.11 0.71
C THR A 20 12.87 9.08 0.89
N TYR A 21 14.11 8.61 0.68
CA TYR A 21 15.30 9.45 0.78
C TYR A 21 15.22 10.66 -0.17
N ASN A 22 14.91 10.43 -1.45
CA ASN A 22 14.78 11.52 -2.42
C ASN A 22 13.57 12.42 -2.15
N SER A 23 12.47 11.86 -1.63
CA SER A 23 11.29 12.63 -1.23
C SER A 23 11.57 13.55 -0.05
N ASN A 24 12.38 13.12 0.92
CA ASN A 24 12.81 13.95 2.04
C ASN A 24 13.81 15.03 1.61
N LYS A 25 14.67 14.72 0.62
CA LYS A 25 15.57 15.72 0.01
C LYS A 25 14.80 16.79 -0.79
N HIS A 26 13.69 16.41 -1.42
CA HIS A 26 12.83 17.33 -2.19
C HIS A 26 11.37 17.29 -1.69
N PRO A 27 11.06 17.91 -0.53
CA PRO A 27 9.75 17.80 0.11
C PRO A 27 8.56 18.22 -0.75
N SER A 28 8.74 19.19 -1.65
CA SER A 28 7.68 19.66 -2.57
C SER A 28 7.30 18.62 -3.63
N LEU A 29 8.23 17.71 -3.97
CA LEU A 29 8.05 16.66 -4.98
C LEU A 29 7.72 15.29 -4.35
N ALA A 30 7.75 15.17 -3.02
CA ALA A 30 7.55 13.91 -2.31
C ALA A 30 6.28 13.15 -2.75
N SER A 31 5.14 13.87 -2.82
CA SER A 31 3.88 13.31 -3.28
C SER A 31 3.96 12.84 -4.74
N ASP A 32 4.57 13.64 -5.60
CA ASP A 32 4.65 13.34 -7.03
C ASP A 32 5.57 12.12 -7.29
N MET A 33 6.68 12.00 -6.56
CA MET A 33 7.60 10.84 -6.64
C MET A 33 6.92 9.53 -6.24
N GLN A 34 6.24 9.51 -5.09
CA GLN A 34 5.51 8.31 -4.64
C GLN A 34 4.38 7.94 -5.59
N SER A 35 3.69 8.96 -6.11
CA SER A 35 2.61 8.74 -7.05
C SER A 35 3.09 8.13 -8.36
N LEU A 36 4.27 8.52 -8.85
CA LEU A 36 4.89 7.98 -10.06
C LEU A 36 5.27 6.52 -9.87
N CYS A 37 5.85 6.18 -8.71
CA CYS A 37 6.13 4.80 -8.34
C CYS A 37 4.85 3.95 -8.33
N SER A 38 3.80 4.44 -7.68
CA SER A 38 2.52 3.74 -7.60
C SER A 38 1.75 3.69 -8.92
N LEU A 39 1.91 4.68 -9.80
CA LEU A 39 1.36 4.64 -11.16
C LEU A 39 2.06 3.54 -11.97
N SER A 40 3.39 3.49 -11.91
CA SER A 40 4.20 2.44 -12.54
C SER A 40 3.79 1.05 -12.04
N TYR A 41 3.61 0.90 -10.73
CA TYR A 41 3.09 -0.32 -10.12
C TYR A 41 1.71 -0.69 -10.68
N SER A 42 0.78 0.26 -10.78
CA SER A 42 -0.59 0.03 -11.26
C SER A 42 -0.64 -0.36 -12.74
N ILE A 43 0.23 0.22 -13.57
CA ILE A 43 0.39 -0.17 -14.98
C ILE A 43 0.95 -1.59 -15.08
N GLY A 44 1.96 -1.92 -14.25
CA GLY A 44 2.50 -3.27 -14.15
C GLY A 44 1.44 -4.28 -13.72
N GLU A 45 0.59 -3.93 -12.76
CA GLU A 45 -0.53 -4.74 -12.28
C GLU A 45 -1.55 -5.00 -13.40
N LEU A 46 -1.92 -3.97 -14.18
CA LEU A 46 -2.81 -4.07 -15.33
C LEU A 46 -2.25 -5.01 -16.41
N LEU A 47 -1.01 -4.78 -16.85
CA LEU A 47 -0.35 -5.61 -17.86
C LEU A 47 -0.14 -7.04 -17.36
N GLY A 48 0.24 -7.20 -16.10
CA GLY A 48 0.50 -8.48 -15.46
C GLY A 48 -0.75 -9.35 -15.39
N PHE A 49 -1.87 -8.82 -14.89
CA PHE A 49 -3.13 -9.59 -14.85
C PHE A 49 -3.68 -9.89 -16.24
N PHE A 50 -3.59 -8.94 -17.16
CA PHE A 50 -4.07 -9.13 -18.54
C PHE A 50 -3.29 -10.24 -19.24
N MET A 51 -1.96 -10.18 -19.18
CA MET A 51 -1.10 -11.21 -19.76
C MET A 51 -1.26 -12.54 -19.02
N SER A 52 -1.41 -12.54 -17.69
CA SER A 52 -1.60 -13.77 -16.92
C SER A 52 -2.85 -14.53 -17.34
N GLY A 53 -3.97 -13.85 -17.60
CA GLY A 53 -5.21 -14.51 -18.03
C GLY A 53 -5.06 -15.27 -19.36
N ILE A 54 -4.36 -14.66 -20.32
CA ILE A 54 -4.18 -15.21 -21.68
C ILE A 54 -3.07 -16.28 -21.70
N LEU A 55 -1.94 -16.00 -21.06
CA LEU A 55 -0.71 -16.78 -21.20
C LEU A 55 -0.75 -18.11 -20.45
N VAL A 56 -1.53 -18.20 -19.37
CA VAL A 56 -1.75 -19.45 -18.63
C VAL A 56 -2.41 -20.51 -19.52
N HIS A 57 -3.31 -20.12 -20.41
CA HIS A 57 -3.98 -21.04 -21.34
C HIS A 57 -3.13 -21.41 -22.55
N LEU A 58 -2.38 -20.46 -23.11
CA LEU A 58 -1.60 -20.68 -24.33
C LEU A 58 -0.28 -21.43 -24.08
N VAL A 59 0.43 -21.09 -23.00
CA VAL A 59 1.81 -21.57 -22.75
C VAL A 59 1.87 -22.53 -21.56
N GLY A 60 0.78 -22.66 -20.81
CA GLY A 60 0.72 -23.42 -19.57
C GLY A 60 1.48 -22.76 -18.42
N SER A 61 1.30 -23.28 -17.20
CA SER A 61 1.90 -22.71 -15.98
C SER A 61 3.43 -22.62 -16.03
N LYS A 62 4.11 -23.61 -16.64
CA LYS A 62 5.58 -23.62 -16.77
C LYS A 62 6.11 -22.48 -17.63
N GLY A 63 5.40 -22.11 -18.71
CA GLY A 63 5.78 -20.99 -19.57
C GLY A 63 5.64 -19.65 -18.87
N VAL A 64 4.58 -19.48 -18.06
CA VAL A 64 4.37 -18.28 -17.25
C VAL A 64 5.50 -18.07 -16.24
N PHE A 65 5.98 -19.14 -15.59
CA PHE A 65 7.17 -19.05 -14.72
C PHE A 65 8.44 -18.65 -15.48
N GLY A 66 8.59 -19.09 -16.74
CA GLY A 66 9.67 -18.65 -17.62
C GLY A 66 9.61 -17.14 -17.90
N LEU A 67 8.43 -16.62 -18.22
CA LEU A 67 8.24 -15.17 -18.44
C LEU A 67 8.50 -14.35 -17.16
N LEU A 68 8.04 -14.82 -16.00
CA LEU A 68 8.33 -14.17 -14.72
C LEU A 68 9.85 -14.07 -14.48
N THR A 69 10.61 -15.11 -14.85
CA THR A 69 12.08 -15.08 -14.74
C THR A 69 12.70 -13.95 -15.55
N PHE A 70 12.17 -13.64 -16.74
CA PHE A 70 12.61 -12.51 -17.55
C PHE A 70 12.39 -11.17 -16.83
N THR A 71 11.23 -10.98 -16.18
CA THR A 71 10.97 -9.75 -15.40
C THR A 71 11.92 -9.59 -14.21
N PHE A 72 12.25 -10.69 -13.51
CA PHE A 72 13.25 -10.66 -12.43
C PHE A 72 14.66 -10.34 -12.95
N ALA A 73 15.02 -10.86 -14.13
CA ALA A 73 16.30 -10.54 -14.77
C ALA A 73 16.39 -9.04 -15.12
N LEU A 74 15.31 -8.45 -15.66
CA LEU A 74 15.24 -7.03 -15.95
C LEU A 74 15.46 -6.17 -14.68
N VAL A 75 14.77 -6.49 -13.58
CA VAL A 75 14.94 -5.79 -12.29
C VAL A 75 16.38 -5.92 -11.79
N SER A 76 17.00 -7.08 -11.97
CA SER A 76 18.40 -7.31 -11.58
C SER A 76 19.36 -6.45 -12.40
N VAL A 77 19.13 -6.31 -13.70
CA VAL A 77 19.93 -5.43 -14.59
C VAL A 77 19.80 -3.97 -14.18
N VAL A 78 18.59 -3.51 -13.88
CA VAL A 78 18.36 -2.13 -13.39
C VAL A 78 19.09 -1.92 -12.06
N GLY A 79 19.07 -2.88 -11.14
CA GLY A 79 19.81 -2.81 -9.89
C GLY A 79 21.33 -2.72 -10.07
N VAL A 80 21.90 -3.42 -11.06
CA VAL A 80 23.33 -3.33 -11.39
C VAL A 80 23.69 -1.97 -12.00
N LEU A 81 22.81 -1.40 -12.81
CA LEU A 81 22.97 -0.06 -13.39
C LEU A 81 22.88 1.04 -12.33
N PHE A 82 22.09 0.81 -11.26
CA PHE A 82 21.92 1.72 -10.14
C PHE A 82 23.16 1.68 -9.22
N SER A 83 24.23 2.37 -9.61
CA SER A 83 25.45 2.46 -8.81
C SER A 83 25.32 3.54 -7.74
N GLU A 84 25.13 3.13 -6.49
CA GLU A 84 25.19 4.03 -5.34
C GLU A 84 26.65 4.31 -4.92
N PRO A 85 26.95 5.54 -4.44
CA PRO A 85 28.27 5.87 -3.91
C PRO A 85 28.58 5.00 -2.70
N ARG A 86 29.68 4.24 -2.77
CA ARG A 86 30.10 3.36 -1.67
C ARG A 86 30.61 4.20 -0.49
N VAL A 87 29.96 4.09 0.65
CA VAL A 87 30.45 4.69 1.91
C VAL A 87 31.67 3.90 2.40
N HIS A 88 32.82 4.55 2.45
CA HIS A 88 34.07 3.95 2.94
C HIS A 88 34.11 4.00 4.48
N GLY A 89 34.58 2.92 5.14
CA GLY A 89 34.68 2.85 6.60
C GLY A 89 33.46 2.23 7.32
N PHE A 90 32.73 1.32 6.68
CA PHE A 90 31.52 0.69 7.22
C PHE A 90 31.80 -0.29 8.38
N SER A 91 31.64 0.18 9.62
CA SER A 91 31.59 -0.69 10.80
C SER A 91 30.16 -1.20 11.01
N PHE A 92 29.84 -2.38 10.45
CA PHE A 92 28.49 -2.97 10.49
C PHE A 92 27.91 -3.00 11.90
N LYS A 93 28.68 -3.45 12.89
CA LYS A 93 28.21 -3.61 14.27
C LYS A 93 27.85 -2.27 14.92
N GLN A 94 28.69 -1.25 14.73
CA GLN A 94 28.46 0.07 15.34
C GLN A 94 27.29 0.79 14.68
N ASN A 95 27.22 0.75 13.34
CA ASN A 95 26.13 1.36 12.58
C ASN A 95 24.80 0.66 12.85
N PHE A 96 24.77 -0.67 12.94
CA PHE A 96 23.55 -1.41 13.29
C PHE A 96 23.05 -1.06 14.70
N THR A 97 23.96 -0.98 15.68
CA THR A 97 23.59 -0.63 17.06
C THR A 97 23.06 0.81 17.14
N ASN A 98 23.68 1.73 16.38
CA ASN A 98 23.26 3.13 16.31
C ASN A 98 21.90 3.27 15.61
N ALA A 99 21.70 2.61 14.47
CA ALA A 99 20.42 2.57 13.76
C ALA A 99 19.31 2.00 14.66
N MET A 100 19.57 0.90 15.39
CA MET A 100 18.60 0.32 16.31
C MET A 100 18.23 1.28 17.45
N LYS A 101 19.22 1.99 18.02
CA LYS A 101 18.97 3.01 19.05
C LYS A 101 18.18 4.19 18.50
N ALA A 102 18.50 4.65 17.29
CA ALA A 102 17.78 5.73 16.62
C ALA A 102 16.33 5.34 16.34
N MET A 103 16.08 4.18 15.70
CA MET A 103 14.74 3.64 15.48
C MET A 103 13.94 3.54 16.80
N TRP A 104 14.56 3.06 17.87
CA TRP A 104 13.93 2.95 19.19
C TRP A 104 13.57 4.31 19.82
N ARG A 105 14.36 5.35 19.57
CA ARG A 105 14.02 6.72 19.99
C ARG A 105 12.88 7.29 19.16
N THR A 106 12.94 7.12 17.83
CA THR A 106 11.92 7.62 16.90
C THR A 106 10.57 6.98 17.16
N ILE A 107 10.51 5.65 17.35
CA ILE A 107 9.24 4.96 17.65
C ILE A 107 8.67 5.32 19.02
N LYS A 108 9.45 5.87 19.95
CA LYS A 108 8.91 6.35 21.24
C LYS A 108 8.25 7.72 21.14
N CYS A 109 8.49 8.47 20.07
CA CYS A 109 7.88 9.77 19.85
C CYS A 109 6.36 9.62 19.62
N SER A 110 5.57 10.43 20.31
CA SER A 110 4.10 10.40 20.19
C SER A 110 3.63 10.60 18.76
N ASP A 111 4.28 11.51 18.04
CA ASP A 111 3.93 11.85 16.66
C ASP A 111 4.20 10.71 15.67
N VAL A 112 4.90 9.65 16.10
CA VAL A 112 5.28 8.50 15.27
C VAL A 112 4.51 7.23 15.64
N TRP A 113 4.54 6.80 16.91
CA TRP A 113 3.87 5.55 17.27
C TRP A 113 2.35 5.63 17.13
N GLN A 114 1.75 6.82 17.32
CA GLN A 114 0.31 7.00 17.17
C GLN A 114 -0.14 6.72 15.72
N PRO A 115 0.43 7.37 14.68
CA PRO A 115 0.10 7.01 13.30
C PRO A 115 0.53 5.58 12.91
N SER A 116 1.65 5.06 13.41
CA SER A 116 2.02 3.64 13.15
C SER A 116 1.00 2.66 13.73
N LEU A 117 0.50 2.92 14.94
CA LEU A 117 -0.54 2.11 15.57
C LEU A 117 -1.86 2.23 14.81
N TYR A 118 -2.21 3.44 14.34
CA TYR A 118 -3.38 3.65 13.51
C TYR A 118 -3.31 2.82 12.21
N MET A 119 -2.16 2.80 11.53
CA MET A 119 -1.96 1.98 10.32
C MET A 119 -2.16 0.49 10.63
N PHE A 120 -1.54 -0.01 11.71
CA PHE A 120 -1.70 -1.39 12.16
C PHE A 120 -3.17 -1.72 12.44
N ILE A 121 -3.88 -0.90 13.22
CA ILE A 121 -5.29 -1.11 13.58
C ILE A 121 -6.16 -1.10 12.32
N THR A 122 -5.97 -0.13 11.43
CA THR A 122 -6.72 -0.01 10.18
C THR A 122 -6.57 -1.26 9.32
N ARG A 123 -5.34 -1.80 9.25
CA ARG A 123 -5.05 -3.01 8.47
C ARG A 123 -5.59 -4.27 9.15
N ALA A 124 -5.39 -4.41 10.46
CA ALA A 124 -5.82 -5.57 11.25
C ALA A 124 -7.35 -5.73 11.30
N LEU A 125 -8.08 -4.61 11.40
CA LEU A 125 -9.55 -4.59 11.42
C LEU A 125 -10.17 -4.72 10.03
N GLY A 126 -9.38 -4.56 8.97
CA GLY A 126 -9.79 -4.84 7.59
C GLY A 126 -9.86 -6.34 7.29
N LEU A 127 -10.64 -7.10 8.07
CA LEU A 127 -10.71 -8.57 8.07
C LEU A 127 -10.69 -9.15 6.66
N ASP A 128 -9.70 -9.99 6.38
CA ASP A 128 -9.53 -10.59 5.06
C ASP A 128 -10.41 -11.83 4.91
N ILE A 129 -11.45 -11.70 4.09
CA ILE A 129 -12.37 -12.78 3.72
C ILE A 129 -12.27 -13.13 2.22
N LYS A 130 -11.22 -12.67 1.54
CA LYS A 130 -11.07 -12.85 0.09
C LYS A 130 -11.05 -14.31 -0.32
N GLU A 131 -10.47 -15.20 0.49
CA GLU A 131 -10.47 -16.64 0.21
C GLU A 131 -11.90 -17.21 0.19
N GLY A 132 -12.72 -16.87 1.19
CA GLY A 132 -14.11 -17.32 1.27
C GLY A 132 -14.97 -16.79 0.12
N LEU A 133 -14.78 -15.52 -0.24
CA LEU A 133 -15.42 -14.91 -1.41
C LEU A 133 -14.96 -15.56 -2.71
N PHE A 134 -13.66 -15.84 -2.87
CA PHE A 134 -13.12 -16.50 -4.06
C PHE A 134 -13.76 -17.87 -4.30
N TYR A 135 -13.80 -18.73 -3.28
CA TYR A 135 -14.48 -20.03 -3.39
C TYR A 135 -15.99 -19.88 -3.66
N TRP A 136 -16.62 -18.86 -3.11
CA TRP A 136 -18.02 -18.58 -3.41
C TRP A 136 -18.23 -18.14 -4.87
N PHE A 137 -17.31 -17.36 -5.46
CA PHE A 137 -17.36 -16.95 -6.85
C PHE A 137 -17.14 -18.10 -7.84
N THR A 138 -16.25 -19.04 -7.52
CA THR A 138 -15.84 -20.10 -8.44
C THR A 138 -16.62 -21.40 -8.26
N ASP A 139 -16.93 -21.80 -7.02
CA ASP A 139 -17.34 -23.18 -6.71
C ASP A 139 -18.77 -23.27 -6.15
N SER A 140 -19.37 -22.16 -5.71
CA SER A 140 -20.72 -22.18 -5.12
C SER A 140 -21.80 -22.32 -6.19
N LYS A 141 -22.73 -23.27 -6.00
CA LYS A 141 -23.96 -23.40 -6.81
C LYS A 141 -24.86 -22.17 -6.71
N ASP A 142 -24.83 -21.50 -5.57
CA ASP A 142 -25.54 -20.25 -5.32
C ASP A 142 -24.72 -19.02 -5.70
N GLY A 143 -23.51 -19.21 -6.24
CA GLY A 143 -22.60 -18.17 -6.74
C GLY A 143 -22.63 -18.05 -8.27
N PRO A 144 -21.94 -17.06 -8.84
CA PRO A 144 -21.97 -16.81 -10.28
C PRO A 144 -21.18 -17.83 -11.13
N LEU A 145 -20.46 -18.77 -10.50
CA LEU A 145 -19.71 -19.86 -11.16
C LEU A 145 -18.78 -19.34 -12.27
N PHE A 146 -17.98 -18.32 -11.95
CA PHE A 146 -17.04 -17.78 -12.92
C PHE A 146 -15.90 -18.75 -13.18
N ALA A 147 -15.54 -18.90 -14.46
CA ALA A 147 -14.28 -19.52 -14.83
C ALA A 147 -13.12 -18.72 -14.23
N GLN A 148 -12.04 -19.40 -13.85
CA GLN A 148 -10.85 -18.75 -13.29
C GLN A 148 -10.25 -17.68 -14.22
N GLU A 149 -10.40 -17.88 -15.54
CA GLU A 149 -10.05 -16.89 -16.58
C GLU A 149 -10.78 -15.56 -16.38
N THR A 150 -12.09 -15.63 -16.14
CA THR A 150 -12.94 -14.44 -15.96
C THR A 150 -12.52 -13.65 -14.73
N VAL A 151 -12.05 -14.33 -13.68
CA VAL A 151 -11.51 -13.66 -12.49
C VAL A 151 -10.22 -12.88 -12.81
N GLY A 152 -9.33 -13.44 -13.63
CA GLY A 152 -8.13 -12.74 -14.10
C GLY A 152 -8.46 -11.48 -14.91
N PHE A 153 -9.45 -11.56 -15.80
CA PHE A 153 -9.94 -10.39 -16.54
C PHE A 153 -10.60 -9.34 -15.63
N ILE A 154 -11.41 -9.75 -14.66
CA ILE A 154 -12.02 -8.85 -13.66
C ILE A 154 -10.93 -8.11 -12.88
N LEU A 155 -9.88 -8.82 -12.43
CA LEU A 155 -8.75 -8.21 -11.72
C LEU A 155 -8.00 -7.21 -12.60
N SER A 156 -7.81 -7.53 -13.88
CA SER A 156 -7.19 -6.63 -14.86
C SER A 156 -7.98 -5.33 -15.01
N ILE A 157 -9.30 -5.42 -15.16
CA ILE A 157 -10.17 -4.24 -15.23
C ILE A 157 -10.14 -3.48 -13.89
N GLY A 158 -10.08 -4.18 -12.76
CA GLY A 158 -9.90 -3.59 -11.44
C GLY A 158 -8.63 -2.74 -11.31
N SER A 159 -7.53 -3.10 -11.99
CA SER A 159 -6.29 -2.31 -12.02
C SER A 159 -6.47 -0.92 -12.63
N ILE A 160 -7.46 -0.72 -13.51
CA ILE A 160 -7.84 0.61 -14.00
C ILE A 160 -8.29 1.49 -12.83
N GLY A 161 -9.02 0.92 -11.87
CA GLY A 161 -9.38 1.59 -10.62
C GLY A 161 -8.15 2.04 -9.83
N SER A 162 -7.11 1.22 -9.77
CA SER A 162 -5.84 1.61 -9.13
C SER A 162 -5.22 2.85 -9.79
N ILE A 163 -5.16 2.87 -11.13
CA ILE A 163 -4.66 4.03 -11.90
C ILE A 163 -5.51 5.28 -11.62
N LEU A 164 -6.84 5.15 -11.65
CA LEU A 164 -7.76 6.25 -11.31
C LEU A 164 -7.54 6.76 -9.89
N GLY A 165 -7.27 5.87 -8.94
CA GLY A 165 -6.92 6.23 -7.56
C GLY A 165 -5.66 7.07 -7.49
N VAL A 166 -4.61 6.69 -8.23
CA VAL A 166 -3.37 7.47 -8.30
C VAL A 166 -3.61 8.86 -8.89
N LEU A 167 -4.34 8.94 -10.00
CA LEU A 167 -4.65 10.21 -10.67
C LEU A 167 -5.49 11.12 -9.77
N LEU A 168 -6.51 10.58 -9.12
CA LEU A 168 -7.34 11.34 -8.19
C LEU A 168 -6.52 11.88 -7.02
N TYR A 169 -5.58 11.08 -6.50
CA TYR A 169 -4.68 11.52 -5.45
C TYR A 169 -3.85 12.74 -5.86
N ASN A 170 -3.14 12.62 -6.98
CA ASN A 170 -2.25 13.67 -7.48
C ASN A 170 -2.95 14.96 -7.88
N LEU A 171 -4.12 14.85 -8.51
CA LEU A 171 -4.83 16.00 -9.07
C LEU A 171 -5.60 16.79 -8.02
N ARG A 172 -6.06 16.13 -6.96
CA ARG A 172 -7.02 16.74 -6.02
C ARG A 172 -6.74 16.51 -4.55
N LEU A 173 -6.07 15.43 -4.15
CA LEU A 173 -6.01 15.03 -2.73
C LEU A 173 -4.65 15.31 -2.06
N LYS A 174 -3.59 15.58 -2.82
CA LYS A 174 -2.25 15.83 -2.26
C LYS A 174 -2.14 17.04 -1.33
N ASP A 175 -3.00 18.05 -1.52
CA ASP A 175 -3.01 19.28 -0.73
C ASP A 175 -3.99 19.26 0.46
N HIS A 176 -4.55 18.08 0.77
CA HIS A 176 -5.50 17.92 1.88
C HIS A 176 -4.83 17.26 3.10
N PRO A 177 -5.25 17.62 4.34
CA PRO A 177 -4.63 17.10 5.54
C PRO A 177 -4.87 15.60 5.71
N PHE A 178 -3.87 14.89 6.23
CA PHE A 178 -3.88 13.42 6.40
C PHE A 178 -5.14 12.92 7.11
N ARG A 179 -5.53 13.58 8.20
CA ARG A 179 -6.68 13.18 9.02
C ARG A 179 -7.99 13.16 8.21
N LYS A 180 -8.23 14.16 7.35
CA LYS A 180 -9.43 14.18 6.51
C LYS A 180 -9.37 13.08 5.45
N LEU A 181 -8.21 12.87 4.84
CA LEU A 181 -8.03 11.83 3.82
C LEU A 181 -8.29 10.44 4.39
N PHE A 182 -7.68 10.09 5.52
CA PHE A 182 -7.93 8.82 6.19
C PHE A 182 -9.40 8.62 6.58
N LEU A 183 -10.09 9.69 7.00
CA LEU A 183 -11.51 9.60 7.34
C LEU A 183 -12.35 9.26 6.11
N TRP A 184 -12.15 9.99 5.01
CA TRP A 184 -12.91 9.78 3.78
C TRP A 184 -12.56 8.46 3.10
N THR A 185 -11.28 8.10 3.02
CA THR A 185 -10.89 6.82 2.41
C THR A 185 -11.37 5.63 3.24
N GLN A 186 -11.36 5.71 4.57
CA GLN A 186 -11.89 4.65 5.43
C GLN A 186 -13.42 4.52 5.31
N LEU A 187 -14.14 5.65 5.23
CA LEU A 187 -15.58 5.65 5.01
C LEU A 187 -15.93 5.03 3.65
N LEU A 188 -15.22 5.44 2.60
CA LEU A 188 -15.37 4.87 1.27
C LEU A 188 -15.04 3.38 1.25
N PHE A 189 -14.02 2.93 2.00
CA PHE A 189 -13.63 1.52 2.09
C PHE A 189 -14.66 0.65 2.79
N ALA A 190 -15.34 1.20 3.82
CA ALA A 190 -16.46 0.55 4.46
C ALA A 190 -17.69 0.51 3.55
N LEU A 191 -17.97 1.61 2.83
CA LEU A 191 -19.07 1.68 1.86
C LEU A 191 -18.88 0.72 0.69
N SER A 192 -17.66 0.62 0.16
CA SER A 192 -17.31 -0.34 -0.88
C SER A 192 -17.55 -1.78 -0.41
N GLY A 193 -17.28 -2.08 0.86
CA GLY A 193 -17.61 -3.39 1.44
C GLY A 193 -19.11 -3.72 1.48
N MET A 194 -20.01 -2.74 1.32
CA MET A 194 -21.45 -3.03 1.15
C MET A 194 -21.75 -3.67 -0.21
N PHE A 195 -20.95 -3.42 -1.25
CA PHE A 195 -21.14 -4.09 -2.54
C PHE A 195 -20.96 -5.60 -2.41
N ASP A 196 -19.99 -6.07 -1.62
CA ASP A 196 -19.83 -7.49 -1.28
C ASP A 196 -21.11 -8.05 -0.62
N LEU A 197 -21.75 -7.29 0.27
CA LEU A 197 -22.97 -7.73 0.95
C LEU A 197 -24.16 -7.82 0.00
N ILE A 198 -24.33 -6.81 -0.86
CA ILE A 198 -25.37 -6.78 -1.91
C ILE A 198 -25.23 -8.00 -2.82
N LEU A 199 -23.99 -8.34 -3.17
CA LEU A 199 -23.68 -9.45 -4.05
C LEU A 199 -23.93 -10.81 -3.38
N VAL A 200 -23.46 -11.01 -2.14
CA VAL A 200 -23.66 -12.27 -1.40
C VAL A 200 -25.15 -12.52 -1.13
N LEU A 201 -25.95 -11.47 -0.90
CA LEU A 201 -27.41 -11.57 -0.75
C LEU A 201 -28.16 -11.66 -2.09
N ARG A 202 -27.45 -11.70 -3.22
CA ARG A 202 -28.01 -11.71 -4.58
C ARG A 202 -29.01 -10.57 -4.85
N LEU A 203 -28.86 -9.45 -4.15
CA LEU A 203 -29.73 -8.28 -4.34
C LEU A 203 -29.47 -7.62 -5.69
N ASN A 204 -28.26 -7.75 -6.25
CA ASN A 204 -27.91 -7.28 -7.59
C ASN A 204 -28.87 -7.84 -8.67
N LEU A 205 -29.26 -9.12 -8.58
CA LEU A 205 -30.20 -9.74 -9.51
C LEU A 205 -31.63 -9.20 -9.34
N LYS A 206 -32.03 -8.83 -8.12
CA LYS A 206 -33.34 -8.19 -7.88
C LYS A 206 -33.42 -6.80 -8.52
N PHE A 207 -32.29 -6.12 -8.66
CA PHE A 207 -32.18 -4.86 -9.42
C PHE A 207 -32.01 -5.07 -10.93
N GLY A 208 -31.95 -6.32 -11.41
CA GLY A 208 -31.78 -6.64 -12.83
C GLY A 208 -30.35 -6.51 -13.34
N LEU A 209 -29.34 -6.41 -12.46
CA LEU A 209 -27.94 -6.28 -12.85
C LEU A 209 -27.23 -7.65 -12.96
N PRO A 210 -26.56 -7.94 -14.09
CA PRO A 210 -25.74 -9.14 -14.24
C PRO A 210 -24.60 -9.18 -13.22
N ASP A 211 -24.30 -10.38 -12.68
CA ASP A 211 -23.23 -10.60 -11.69
C ASP A 211 -21.87 -10.07 -12.19
N TYR A 212 -21.54 -10.31 -13.46
CA TYR A 212 -20.28 -9.89 -14.07
C TYR A 212 -20.09 -8.37 -14.02
N LEU A 213 -21.10 -7.61 -14.48
CA LEU A 213 -21.03 -6.15 -14.49
C LEU A 213 -20.89 -5.58 -13.08
N PHE A 214 -21.64 -6.15 -12.12
CA PHE A 214 -21.58 -5.69 -10.74
C PHE A 214 -20.20 -5.92 -10.11
N ILE A 215 -19.60 -7.09 -10.31
CA ILE A 215 -18.27 -7.41 -9.76
C ILE A 215 -17.17 -6.58 -10.43
N VAL A 216 -17.28 -6.32 -11.74
CA VAL A 216 -16.33 -5.44 -12.44
C VAL A 216 -16.37 -4.03 -11.86
N VAL A 217 -17.57 -3.46 -11.66
CA VAL A 217 -17.73 -2.13 -11.07
C VAL A 217 -17.20 -2.10 -9.63
N ASP A 218 -17.58 -3.08 -8.81
CA ASP A 218 -17.05 -3.20 -7.45
C ASP A 218 -15.51 -3.34 -7.45
N GLY A 219 -14.95 -4.15 -8.34
CA GLY A 219 -13.50 -4.34 -8.48
C GLY A 219 -12.77 -3.03 -8.78
N ILE A 220 -13.28 -2.20 -9.70
CA ILE A 220 -12.73 -0.88 -10.01
C ILE A 220 -12.80 0.03 -8.77
N VAL A 221 -13.97 0.15 -8.15
CA VAL A 221 -14.20 1.05 -7.01
C VAL A 221 -13.34 0.64 -5.81
N SER A 222 -13.34 -0.64 -5.47
CA SER A 222 -12.58 -1.22 -4.36
C SER A 222 -11.07 -1.03 -4.56
N LYS A 223 -10.54 -1.32 -5.76
CA LYS A 223 -9.11 -1.12 -6.07
C LYS A 223 -8.71 0.35 -6.04
N MET A 224 -9.57 1.24 -6.52
CA MET A 224 -9.36 2.70 -6.46
C MET A 224 -9.21 3.19 -5.00
N ILE A 225 -10.16 2.82 -4.13
CA ILE A 225 -10.16 3.24 -2.72
C ILE A 225 -8.96 2.66 -1.97
N ILE A 226 -8.63 1.40 -2.21
CA ILE A 226 -7.45 0.76 -1.63
C ILE A 226 -6.20 1.54 -2.05
N ARG A 227 -6.01 1.79 -3.35
CA ARG A 227 -4.83 2.50 -3.84
C ARG A 227 -4.71 3.92 -3.28
N LEU A 228 -5.83 4.65 -3.20
CA LEU A 228 -5.89 5.97 -2.56
C LEU A 228 -5.39 5.91 -1.12
N THR A 229 -5.84 4.93 -0.35
CA THR A 229 -5.43 4.76 1.05
C THR A 229 -3.93 4.46 1.16
N TRP A 230 -3.40 3.61 0.29
CA TRP A 230 -1.97 3.28 0.24
C TRP A 230 -1.09 4.50 -0.04
N MET A 231 -1.51 5.39 -0.94
CA MET A 231 -0.78 6.64 -1.21
C MET A 231 -0.65 7.50 0.04
N VAL A 232 -1.75 7.70 0.76
CA VAL A 232 -1.76 8.51 1.98
C VAL A 232 -0.82 7.90 3.04
N ILE A 233 -0.80 6.57 3.15
CA ILE A 233 0.09 5.83 4.06
C ILE A 233 1.55 6.02 3.64
N PHE A 234 1.89 5.87 2.36
CA PHE A 234 3.25 6.05 1.88
C PHE A 234 3.76 7.48 2.11
N VAL A 235 2.93 8.50 1.83
CA VAL A 235 3.34 9.91 2.01
C VAL A 235 3.55 10.20 3.49
N LEU A 236 2.69 9.65 4.36
CA LEU A 236 2.84 9.76 5.80
C LEU A 236 4.11 9.03 6.28
N ASN A 237 4.37 7.80 5.84
CA ASN A 237 5.54 7.02 6.24
C ASN A 237 6.85 7.73 5.88
N THR A 238 6.96 8.29 4.68
CA THR A 238 8.15 9.05 4.28
C THR A 238 8.39 10.25 5.19
N LYS A 239 7.33 10.96 5.60
CA LYS A 239 7.44 12.09 6.53
C LYS A 239 7.69 11.68 7.97
N LEU A 240 7.37 10.44 8.34
CA LEU A 240 7.68 9.87 9.65
C LEU A 240 9.13 9.38 9.76
N CYS A 241 9.82 9.25 8.63
CA CYS A 241 11.19 8.78 8.58
C CYS A 241 12.19 9.89 8.95
N PRO A 242 13.00 9.71 10.01
CA PRO A 242 14.03 10.68 10.39
C PRO A 242 15.26 10.56 9.49
N HIS A 243 16.05 11.63 9.43
CA HIS A 243 17.23 11.66 8.56
C HIS A 243 18.32 10.68 8.97
N GLY A 244 19.00 10.12 7.97
CA GLY A 244 20.10 9.18 8.12
C GLY A 244 19.68 7.72 8.36
N ILE A 245 18.41 7.45 8.69
CA ILE A 245 17.86 6.09 8.84
C ILE A 245 16.56 5.88 8.07
N GLU A 246 16.28 6.71 7.07
CA GLU A 246 14.98 6.79 6.38
C GLU A 246 14.53 5.44 5.83
N GLY A 247 15.43 4.74 5.12
CA GLY A 247 15.13 3.45 4.52
C GLY A 247 14.82 2.38 5.56
N THR A 248 15.63 2.30 6.62
CA THR A 248 15.43 1.31 7.69
C THR A 248 14.17 1.59 8.51
N PHE A 249 13.84 2.85 8.75
CA PHE A 249 12.62 3.22 9.48
C PHE A 249 11.37 3.01 8.62
N PHE A 250 11.43 3.32 7.32
CA PHE A 250 10.35 3.03 6.40
C PHE A 250 10.07 1.52 6.35
N ALA A 251 11.12 0.69 6.24
CA ALA A 251 11.00 -0.76 6.28
C ALA A 251 10.34 -1.27 7.57
N LEU A 252 10.63 -0.64 8.72
CA LEU A 252 9.98 -0.95 9.99
C LEU A 252 8.47 -0.62 9.94
N LEU A 253 8.09 0.55 9.43
CA LEU A 253 6.68 0.95 9.26
C LEU A 253 5.93 -0.01 8.33
N MET A 254 6.55 -0.39 7.22
CA MET A 254 6.00 -1.38 6.28
C MET A 254 5.87 -2.77 6.91
N SER A 255 6.82 -3.15 7.77
CA SER A 255 6.73 -4.41 8.52
C SER A 255 5.57 -4.40 9.52
N ILE A 256 5.30 -3.26 10.17
CA ILE A 256 4.14 -3.09 11.06
C ILE A 256 2.83 -3.22 10.25
N ASP A 257 2.75 -2.60 9.08
CA ASP A 257 1.59 -2.75 8.18
C ASP A 257 1.38 -4.21 7.77
N ASN A 258 2.44 -4.92 7.39
CA ASN A 258 2.35 -6.32 7.00
C ASN A 258 1.99 -7.24 8.18
N ALA A 259 2.41 -6.92 9.40
CA ALA A 259 1.93 -7.58 10.62
C ALA A 259 0.42 -7.37 10.83
N GLY A 260 -0.09 -6.18 10.50
CA GLY A 260 -1.53 -5.89 10.45
C GLY A 260 -2.25 -6.75 9.41
N LEU A 261 -1.65 -6.97 8.23
CA LEU A 261 -2.21 -7.85 7.20
C LEU A 261 -2.30 -9.30 7.71
N MET A 262 -1.22 -9.84 8.28
CA MET A 262 -1.21 -11.19 8.85
C MET A 262 -2.27 -11.36 9.94
N THR A 263 -2.40 -10.35 10.80
CA THR A 263 -3.42 -10.30 11.85
C THR A 263 -4.82 -10.33 11.23
N SER A 264 -5.07 -9.51 10.21
CA SER A 264 -6.35 -9.48 9.49
C SER A 264 -6.69 -10.83 8.83
N SER A 265 -5.75 -11.49 8.17
CA SER A 265 -5.97 -12.81 7.57
C SER A 265 -6.24 -13.88 8.62
N TRP A 266 -5.53 -13.86 9.75
CA TRP A 266 -5.77 -14.80 10.85
C TRP A 266 -7.14 -14.58 11.50
N LEU A 267 -7.51 -13.33 11.79
CA LEU A 267 -8.83 -13.00 12.33
C LEU A 267 -9.96 -13.31 11.34
N GLY A 268 -9.77 -13.00 10.05
CA GLY A 268 -10.73 -13.30 8.99
C GLY A 268 -10.98 -14.80 8.83
N GLY A 269 -9.91 -15.61 8.79
CA GLY A 269 -10.01 -17.07 8.76
C GLY A 269 -10.68 -17.64 10.01
N LYS A 270 -10.33 -17.15 11.21
CA LYS A 270 -11.00 -17.55 12.46
C LYS A 270 -12.48 -17.19 12.46
N MET A 271 -12.85 -16.02 11.96
CA MET A 271 -14.24 -15.58 11.85
C MET A 271 -15.03 -16.50 10.91
N LEU A 272 -14.49 -16.84 9.74
CA LEU A 272 -15.11 -17.78 8.80
C LEU A 272 -15.31 -19.16 9.45
N HIS A 273 -14.31 -19.64 10.19
CA HIS A 273 -14.41 -20.92 10.92
C HIS A 273 -15.50 -20.89 12.01
N VAL A 274 -15.58 -19.82 12.81
CA VAL A 274 -16.62 -19.67 13.85
C VAL A 274 -18.03 -19.62 13.24
N LEU A 275 -18.18 -18.96 12.09
CA LEU A 275 -19.45 -18.88 11.36
C LEU A 275 -19.76 -20.14 10.54
N LYS A 276 -18.92 -21.17 10.62
CA LYS A 276 -19.02 -22.44 9.89
C LYS A 276 -19.10 -22.24 8.36
N VAL A 277 -18.45 -21.21 7.85
CA VAL A 277 -18.29 -21.02 6.40
C VAL A 277 -17.18 -21.94 5.92
N THR A 278 -17.54 -22.93 5.11
CA THR A 278 -16.60 -23.91 4.54
C THR A 278 -16.59 -23.77 3.02
N ARG A 279 -15.70 -24.50 2.34
CA ARG A 279 -15.65 -24.50 0.85
C ARG A 279 -16.95 -24.99 0.20
N THR A 280 -17.80 -25.68 0.94
CA THR A 280 -19.06 -26.26 0.45
C THR A 280 -20.32 -25.61 1.04
N GLU A 281 -20.20 -24.94 2.20
CA GLU A 281 -21.33 -24.31 2.87
C GLU A 281 -21.06 -22.81 3.10
N PHE A 282 -21.85 -21.96 2.43
CA PHE A 282 -21.70 -20.51 2.46
C PHE A 282 -22.87 -19.78 3.15
N GLY A 283 -23.76 -20.49 3.84
CA GLY A 283 -25.01 -19.93 4.37
C GLY A 283 -24.84 -18.72 5.30
N ASN A 284 -23.76 -18.67 6.08
CA ASN A 284 -23.46 -17.56 7.00
C ASN A 284 -22.47 -16.53 6.43
N LEU A 285 -22.13 -16.61 5.13
CA LEU A 285 -21.16 -15.70 4.50
C LEU A 285 -21.62 -14.25 4.56
N TRP A 286 -22.92 -13.98 4.42
CA TRP A 286 -23.47 -12.62 4.53
C TRP A 286 -23.19 -12.02 5.92
N LEU A 287 -23.21 -12.83 6.98
CA LEU A 287 -22.95 -12.41 8.34
C LEU A 287 -21.45 -12.10 8.52
N ALA A 288 -20.58 -12.91 7.91
CA ALA A 288 -19.14 -12.65 7.88
C ALA A 288 -18.81 -11.31 7.18
N VAL A 289 -19.47 -11.04 6.05
CA VAL A 289 -19.32 -9.76 5.32
C VAL A 289 -19.83 -8.59 6.16
N LEU A 290 -20.99 -8.75 6.84
CA LEU A 290 -21.55 -7.73 7.71
C LEU A 290 -20.60 -7.38 8.87
N VAL A 291 -20.07 -8.40 9.57
CA VAL A 291 -19.10 -8.22 10.66
C VAL A 291 -17.84 -7.52 10.16
N ARG A 292 -17.28 -7.96 9.03
CA ARG A 292 -16.13 -7.30 8.37
C ARG A 292 -16.41 -5.81 8.14
N ASN A 293 -17.58 -5.46 7.63
CA ASN A 293 -17.90 -4.07 7.32
C ASN A 293 -18.03 -3.19 8.57
N VAL A 294 -18.60 -3.73 9.65
CA VAL A 294 -18.61 -3.04 10.95
C VAL A 294 -17.19 -2.86 11.48
N MET A 295 -16.34 -3.89 11.38
CA MET A 295 -14.94 -3.79 11.80
C MET A 295 -14.14 -2.77 10.97
N ARG A 296 -14.46 -2.60 9.68
CA ARG A 296 -13.87 -1.56 8.83
C ARG A 296 -14.25 -0.13 9.23
N LEU A 297 -15.35 0.08 9.94
CA LEU A 297 -15.70 1.42 10.45
C LEU A 297 -14.97 1.76 11.75
N LEU A 298 -14.55 0.76 12.52
CA LEU A 298 -13.95 0.94 13.83
C LEU A 298 -12.63 1.75 13.83
N PRO A 299 -11.74 1.68 12.81
CA PRO A 299 -10.57 2.56 12.72
C PRO A 299 -10.90 4.05 12.77
N ILE A 300 -12.10 4.48 12.35
CA ILE A 300 -12.52 5.89 12.41
C ILE A 300 -12.54 6.41 13.86
N CYS A 301 -12.83 5.55 14.84
CA CYS A 301 -12.77 5.91 16.26
C CYS A 301 -11.34 6.20 16.73
N PHE A 302 -10.33 5.62 16.08
CA PHE A 302 -8.90 5.78 16.39
C PHE A 302 -8.24 6.90 15.57
N LEU A 303 -9.02 7.65 14.80
CA LEU A 303 -8.51 8.67 13.90
C LEU A 303 -7.93 9.90 14.63
N PHE A 304 -8.11 9.98 15.96
CA PHE A 304 -7.41 10.95 16.81
C PHE A 304 -5.91 10.64 16.98
N LEU A 305 -5.46 9.43 16.64
CA LEU A 305 -4.03 9.06 16.66
C LEU A 305 -3.25 9.65 15.48
N VAL A 306 -3.94 10.12 14.43
CA VAL A 306 -3.27 10.68 13.25
C VAL A 306 -3.05 12.19 13.44
N PRO A 307 -1.85 12.71 13.16
CA PRO A 307 -1.57 14.13 13.28
C PRO A 307 -2.50 14.97 12.40
N GLN A 308 -2.90 16.15 12.90
CA GLN A 308 -3.77 17.09 12.19
C GLN A 308 -3.03 17.96 11.15
N GLY A 309 -1.70 17.83 11.06
CA GLY A 309 -0.87 18.61 10.17
C GLY A 309 -1.25 18.45 8.70
N ASP A 310 -1.13 19.55 7.95
CA ASP A 310 -1.21 19.48 6.50
C ASP A 310 -0.03 18.68 5.96
N GLN A 311 -0.22 17.94 4.86
CA GLN A 311 0.80 17.06 4.34
C GLN A 311 2.12 17.80 4.16
N ASN A 312 2.10 19.01 3.60
CA ASN A 312 3.31 19.76 3.28
C ASN A 312 3.98 20.42 4.49
N THR A 313 3.29 20.49 5.63
CA THR A 313 3.76 21.19 6.84
C THR A 313 4.19 20.24 7.96
N PHE A 314 3.77 18.98 7.90
CA PHE A 314 4.14 17.99 8.91
C PHE A 314 5.63 17.67 8.82
N LYS A 315 6.36 18.03 9.88
CA LYS A 315 7.78 17.70 10.09
C LYS A 315 7.93 17.06 11.45
N LEU A 316 8.83 16.09 11.58
CA LEU A 316 9.21 15.58 12.89
C LEU A 316 9.87 16.69 13.73
N PRO A 317 9.81 16.59 15.08
CA PRO A 317 10.58 17.44 15.96
C PRO A 317 12.08 17.41 15.58
N ALA A 318 12.72 18.59 15.54
CA ALA A 318 14.13 18.75 15.13
C ALA A 318 15.09 17.86 15.95
N GLU A 319 14.77 17.61 17.22
CA GLU A 319 15.52 16.73 18.14
C GLU A 319 15.61 15.27 17.66
N ILE A 320 14.69 14.83 16.79
CA ILE A 320 14.64 13.48 16.21
C ILE A 320 15.18 13.46 14.78
N MET A 321 15.19 14.61 14.10
CA MET A 321 15.68 14.74 12.73
C MET A 321 17.22 14.73 12.60
N GLY A 322 17.96 14.87 13.71
CA GLY A 322 19.43 14.87 13.71
C GLY A 322 20.03 16.23 13.33
N GLU A 323 21.24 16.51 13.82
CA GLU A 323 21.95 17.80 13.72
C GLU A 323 22.30 18.22 12.27
N ASP A 324 22.29 17.31 11.30
CA ASP A 324 22.66 17.60 9.90
C ASP A 324 21.65 18.53 9.17
N SER A 325 20.45 18.71 9.72
CA SER A 325 19.41 19.57 9.12
C SER A 325 19.74 21.07 9.16
N GLU A 326 20.54 21.52 10.13
CA GLU A 326 20.98 22.93 10.19
C GLU A 326 22.12 23.20 9.20
N GLU A 327 23.09 22.29 9.03
CA GLU A 327 24.21 22.50 8.10
C GLU A 327 23.80 22.41 6.62
N GLU A 328 22.93 21.47 6.25
CA GLU A 328 22.52 21.30 4.85
C GLU A 328 21.51 22.38 4.40
N GLY A 329 20.66 22.85 5.33
CA GLY A 329 19.81 24.02 5.13
C GLY A 329 20.63 25.31 4.93
N THR A 330 21.68 25.50 5.72
CA THR A 330 22.58 26.66 5.62
C THR A 330 23.39 26.64 4.33
N ARG A 331 23.93 25.48 3.92
CA ARG A 331 24.67 25.34 2.65
C ARG A 331 23.80 25.57 1.41
N ASN A 332 22.54 25.12 1.42
CA ASN A 332 21.62 25.35 0.31
C ASN A 332 21.19 26.83 0.21
N LEU A 333 21.05 27.51 1.36
CA LEU A 333 20.82 28.96 1.40
C LEU A 333 22.04 29.75 0.90
N GLU A 334 23.25 29.34 1.29
CA GLU A 334 24.50 29.94 0.80
C GLU A 334 24.67 29.73 -0.71
N LEU A 335 24.42 28.52 -1.24
CA LEU A 335 24.48 28.27 -2.68
C LEU A 335 23.43 29.07 -3.46
N ALA A 336 22.19 29.17 -2.97
CA ALA A 336 21.15 29.97 -3.61
C ALA A 336 21.51 31.47 -3.61
N SER A 337 22.12 31.97 -2.52
CA SER A 337 22.59 33.36 -2.45
C SER A 337 23.76 33.65 -3.40
N LEU A 338 24.63 32.67 -3.65
CA LEU A 338 25.75 32.78 -4.59
C LEU A 338 25.29 32.78 -6.05
N VAL A 339 24.26 32.00 -6.38
CA VAL A 339 23.66 31.99 -7.73
C VAL A 339 22.97 33.33 -8.01
N ASP A 340 22.24 33.88 -7.04
CA ASP A 340 21.54 35.17 -7.18
C ASP A 340 22.54 36.37 -7.22
N TYR A 341 23.74 36.21 -6.67
CA TYR A 341 24.84 37.19 -6.79
C TYR A 341 25.51 37.16 -8.16
N VAL A 342 25.71 35.98 -8.75
CA VAL A 342 26.32 35.79 -10.08
C VAL A 342 25.40 36.26 -11.20
N ASP A 343 24.07 36.13 -11.06
CA ASP A 343 23.11 36.64 -12.04
C ASP A 343 22.94 38.18 -12.00
N ARG A 344 23.50 38.86 -10.99
CA ARG A 344 23.44 40.34 -10.84
C ARG A 344 24.75 41.06 -11.16
N SER A 345 25.82 40.36 -11.50
CA SER A 345 27.13 40.92 -11.86
C SER A 345 27.41 40.83 -13.35
#